data_AF-A0A3C1S3Y0-F1
#
_entry.id   AF-A0A3C1S3Y0-F1
#
_cell.length_a   1.000
_cell.length_b   1.000
_cell.length_c   1.000
_cell.angle_alpha   90.00
_cell.angle_beta   90.00
_cell.angle_gamma   90.00
#
_symmetry.space_group_name_H-M   'P 1'
#
loop_
_entity.id
_entity.type
_entity.pdbx_description
1 polymer ?
#
loop_
_entity_poly.entity_id
_entity_poly.type
_entity_poly.pdbx_seq_one_letter_code
_entity_poly.pdbx_strand_id
1 'polypeptide(L)'
;MNINYQEEIRKNEKHLRDTISRMKEIHLDFIAETTNFMRRWYMKVTEQKVKTETDLTKKLGVQKLSQLKNDLNLLQQKTPDIIREFADTEDLWWHRKQPEAIIPNFSESMEIALRLIAGKLAPVLEKFGYITTNPQDPSFWREWDKFGINHPPNARPYYPHHLDWSEKMQELIREYDELMKDGVEYAVELKRLKETQSRMEAEDLWNKA
;
A
#
# COMPACT_ATOMS: atom_id res chain seq x y z
N MET A 1 9.98 18.11 41.11
CA MET A 1 8.68 17.58 40.66
C MET A 1 8.85 16.07 40.54
N ASN A 2 8.17 15.27 41.35
CA ASN A 2 8.37 13.82 41.38
C ASN A 2 7.46 13.19 40.32
N ILE A 3 8.02 12.79 39.17
CA ILE A 3 7.26 12.15 38.10
C ILE A 3 6.87 10.76 38.59
N ASN A 4 5.57 10.43 38.57
CA ASN A 4 5.12 9.06 38.78
C ASN A 4 5.29 8.27 37.46
N TYR A 5 6.48 7.69 37.28
CA TYR A 5 6.83 6.94 36.07
C TYR A 5 5.83 5.82 35.76
N GLN A 6 5.28 5.15 36.77
CA GLN A 6 4.32 4.07 36.56
C GLN A 6 3.01 4.56 35.93
N GLU A 7 2.53 5.74 36.34
CA GLU A 7 1.31 6.32 35.77
C GLU A 7 1.52 6.81 34.34
N GLU A 8 2.64 7.51 34.07
CA GLU A 8 2.96 7.98 32.71
C GLU A 8 3.22 6.82 31.74
N ILE A 9 3.93 5.76 32.19
CA ILE A 9 4.12 4.53 31.40
C ILE A 9 2.76 3.90 31.09
N ARG A 10 1.88 3.75 32.07
CA ARG A 10 0.54 3.16 31.88
C ARG A 10 -0.30 3.98 30.89
N LYS A 11 -0.23 5.30 30.98
CA LYS A 11 -0.94 6.21 30.07
C LYS A 11 -0.43 6.07 28.63
N ASN A 12 0.88 6.07 28.43
CA ASN A 12 1.49 5.92 27.10
C ASN A 12 1.25 4.53 26.51
N GLU A 13 1.29 3.47 27.32
CA GLU A 13 0.95 2.11 26.87
C GLU A 13 -0.50 1.99 26.42
N LYS A 14 -1.42 2.64 27.15
CA LYS A 14 -2.83 2.67 26.76
C LYS A 14 -3.01 3.43 25.44
N HIS A 15 -2.44 4.63 25.34
CA HIS A 15 -2.53 5.45 24.14
C HIS A 15 -1.97 4.71 22.92
N LEU A 16 -0.78 4.15 23.02
CA LEU A 16 -0.15 3.38 21.94
C LEU A 16 -1.01 2.17 21.51
N ARG A 17 -1.64 1.48 22.46
CA ARG A 17 -2.55 0.37 22.17
C ARG A 17 -3.81 0.81 21.44
N ASP A 18 -4.38 1.93 21.84
CA ASP A 18 -5.58 2.50 21.23
C ASP A 18 -5.26 2.98 19.80
N THR A 19 -4.12 3.66 19.61
CA THR A 19 -3.59 4.07 18.30
C THR A 19 -3.38 2.87 17.37
N ILE A 20 -2.68 1.83 17.83
CA ILE A 20 -2.46 0.60 17.05
C ILE A 20 -3.78 -0.07 16.66
N SER A 21 -4.76 -0.09 17.57
CA SER A 21 -6.07 -0.67 17.31
C SER A 21 -6.79 0.08 16.19
N ARG A 22 -6.78 1.42 16.25
CA ARG A 22 -7.35 2.26 15.18
C ARG A 22 -6.63 2.08 13.84
N MET A 23 -5.30 1.99 13.85
CA MET A 23 -4.52 1.75 12.64
C MET A 23 -4.84 0.40 11.98
N LYS A 24 -5.17 -0.64 12.76
CA LYS A 24 -5.62 -1.93 12.22
C LYS A 24 -6.97 -1.83 11.53
N GLU A 25 -7.91 -1.06 12.07
CA GLU A 25 -9.21 -0.81 11.44
C GLU A 25 -9.04 -0.08 10.11
N ILE A 26 -8.30 1.03 10.10
CA ILE A 26 -8.03 1.81 8.89
C ILE A 26 -7.36 0.95 7.82
N HIS A 27 -6.42 0.10 8.22
CA HIS A 27 -5.78 -0.84 7.31
C HIS A 27 -6.81 -1.76 6.63
N LEU A 28 -7.69 -2.40 7.41
CA LEU A 28 -8.72 -3.28 6.84
C LEU A 28 -9.68 -2.52 5.90
N ASP A 29 -10.09 -1.32 6.30
CA ASP A 29 -10.94 -0.45 5.48
C ASP A 29 -10.25 -0.04 4.18
N PHE A 30 -8.95 0.29 4.24
CA PHE A 30 -8.16 0.66 3.08
C PHE A 30 -8.02 -0.50 2.10
N ILE A 31 -7.75 -1.72 2.59
CA ILE A 31 -7.67 -2.93 1.74
C ILE A 31 -9.03 -3.20 1.06
N ALA A 32 -10.13 -3.06 1.78
CA ALA A 32 -11.47 -3.24 1.23
C ALA A 32 -11.79 -2.19 0.16
N GLU A 33 -11.53 -0.92 0.44
CA GLU A 33 -11.77 0.18 -0.50
C GLU A 33 -10.88 0.04 -1.75
N THR A 34 -9.59 -0.27 -1.57
CA THR A 34 -8.65 -0.49 -2.67
C THR A 34 -9.09 -1.65 -3.56
N THR A 35 -9.57 -2.74 -2.96
CA THR A 35 -10.11 -3.89 -3.72
C THR A 35 -11.27 -3.47 -4.62
N ASN A 36 -12.21 -2.69 -4.08
CA ASN A 36 -13.37 -2.20 -4.82
C ASN A 36 -12.97 -1.19 -5.90
N PHE A 37 -12.07 -0.26 -5.56
CA PHE A 37 -11.51 0.71 -6.48
C PHE A 37 -10.84 0.03 -7.67
N MET A 38 -9.94 -0.92 -7.44
CA MET A 38 -9.17 -1.58 -8.49
C MET A 38 -10.05 -2.39 -9.44
N ARG A 39 -11.08 -3.07 -8.91
CA ARG A 39 -12.07 -3.77 -9.75
C ARG A 39 -12.75 -2.83 -10.74
N ARG A 40 -13.20 -1.66 -10.27
CA ARG A 40 -13.82 -0.63 -11.13
C ARG A 40 -12.81 -0.02 -12.08
N TRP A 41 -11.60 0.24 -11.60
CA TRP A 41 -10.52 0.84 -12.38
C TRP A 41 -10.14 -0.03 -13.58
N TYR A 42 -9.97 -1.35 -13.38
CA TYR A 42 -9.66 -2.27 -14.49
C TYR A 42 -10.70 -2.22 -15.60
N MET A 43 -11.99 -2.17 -15.25
CA MET A 43 -13.07 -2.03 -16.22
C MET A 43 -13.00 -0.70 -16.95
N LYS A 44 -12.89 0.41 -16.20
CA LYS A 44 -12.83 1.77 -16.77
C LYS A 44 -11.71 1.90 -17.79
N VAL A 45 -10.50 1.44 -17.45
CA VAL A 45 -9.33 1.55 -18.33
C VAL A 45 -9.47 0.65 -19.56
N THR A 46 -9.98 -0.57 -19.38
CA THR A 46 -10.26 -1.47 -20.52
C THR A 46 -11.30 -0.86 -21.46
N GLU A 47 -12.38 -0.30 -20.93
CA GLU A 47 -13.40 0.38 -21.74
C GLU A 47 -12.85 1.59 -22.48
N GLN A 48 -11.99 2.38 -21.83
CA GLN A 48 -11.32 3.50 -22.48
C GLN A 48 -10.49 3.01 -23.67
N LYS A 49 -9.68 1.97 -23.48
CA LYS A 49 -8.89 1.36 -24.55
C LYS A 49 -9.74 0.86 -25.72
N VAL A 50 -10.84 0.18 -25.44
CA VAL A 50 -11.81 -0.28 -26.45
C VAL A 50 -12.42 0.91 -27.23
N LYS A 51 -12.74 2.01 -26.54
CA LYS A 51 -13.33 3.21 -27.15
C LYS A 51 -12.33 4.05 -27.95
N THR A 52 -11.06 4.08 -27.54
CA THR A 52 -10.02 4.86 -28.23
C THR A 52 -9.41 4.09 -29.40
N GLU A 53 -9.22 2.77 -29.27
CA GLU A 53 -8.61 1.92 -30.29
C GLU A 53 -9.70 1.20 -31.11
N THR A 54 -10.53 2.01 -31.78
CA THR A 54 -11.75 1.53 -32.43
C THR A 54 -11.50 0.55 -33.59
N ASP A 55 -10.45 0.77 -34.39
CA ASP A 55 -10.11 -0.10 -35.52
C ASP A 55 -9.63 -1.47 -35.04
N LEU A 56 -8.78 -1.51 -34.00
CA LEU A 56 -8.38 -2.75 -33.35
C LEU A 56 -9.60 -3.48 -32.77
N THR A 57 -10.46 -2.76 -32.07
CA THR A 57 -11.68 -3.30 -31.45
C THR A 57 -12.61 -3.93 -32.50
N LYS A 58 -12.83 -3.25 -33.63
CA LYS A 58 -13.63 -3.79 -34.75
C LYS A 58 -12.97 -5.05 -35.33
N LYS A 59 -11.64 -5.03 -35.50
CA LYS A 59 -10.87 -6.17 -36.02
C LYS A 59 -10.93 -7.40 -35.11
N LEU A 60 -10.92 -7.22 -33.79
CA LEU A 60 -11.04 -8.31 -32.82
C LEU A 60 -12.40 -9.01 -32.92
N GLY A 61 -13.46 -8.25 -33.15
CA GLY A 61 -14.82 -8.78 -33.26
C GLY A 61 -15.40 -9.32 -31.95
N VAL A 62 -16.68 -9.72 -31.99
CA VAL A 62 -17.47 -10.05 -30.79
C VAL A 62 -16.86 -11.18 -29.97
N GLN A 63 -16.34 -12.22 -30.61
CA GLN A 63 -15.80 -13.39 -29.91
C GLN A 63 -14.57 -13.06 -29.07
N LYS A 64 -13.61 -12.31 -29.62
CA LYS A 64 -12.40 -11.89 -28.88
C LYS A 64 -12.74 -10.87 -27.80
N LEU A 65 -13.69 -9.96 -28.06
CA LEU A 65 -14.15 -9.02 -27.05
C LEU A 65 -14.89 -9.71 -25.89
N SER A 66 -15.62 -10.79 -26.16
CA SER A 66 -16.20 -11.63 -25.11
C SER A 66 -15.12 -12.32 -24.28
N GLN A 67 -14.04 -12.82 -24.91
CA GLN A 67 -12.88 -13.36 -24.19
C GLN A 67 -12.19 -12.30 -23.32
N LEU A 68 -12.01 -11.08 -23.82
CA LEU A 68 -11.44 -9.96 -23.05
C LEU A 68 -12.28 -9.68 -21.79
N LYS A 69 -13.61 -9.63 -21.92
CA LYS A 69 -14.49 -9.44 -20.76
C LYS A 69 -14.37 -10.58 -19.75
N ASN A 70 -14.23 -11.81 -20.21
CA ASN A 70 -14.03 -12.97 -19.32
C ASN A 70 -12.69 -12.89 -18.58
N ASP A 71 -11.60 -12.58 -19.28
CA ASP A 71 -10.27 -12.42 -18.67
C ASP A 71 -10.26 -11.28 -17.64
N LEU A 72 -10.95 -10.17 -17.95
CA LEU A 72 -11.14 -9.05 -17.02
C LEU A 72 -11.95 -9.45 -15.78
N ASN A 73 -13.05 -10.19 -15.94
CA ASN A 73 -13.83 -10.70 -14.81
C ASN A 73 -12.99 -11.61 -13.91
N LEU A 74 -12.16 -12.48 -14.50
CA LEU A 74 -11.23 -13.33 -13.74
C LEU A 74 -10.19 -12.50 -12.98
N LEU A 75 -9.65 -11.43 -13.59
CA LEU A 75 -8.76 -10.49 -12.91
C LEU A 75 -9.44 -9.79 -11.73
N GLN A 76 -10.68 -9.33 -11.91
CA GLN A 76 -11.49 -8.71 -10.85
C GLN A 76 -11.78 -9.68 -9.69
N GLN A 77 -12.01 -10.96 -9.98
CA GLN A 77 -12.20 -11.99 -8.96
C GLN A 77 -10.91 -12.21 -8.16
N LYS A 78 -9.75 -12.19 -8.81
CA LYS A 78 -8.43 -12.33 -8.17
C LYS A 78 -7.93 -11.07 -7.46
N THR A 79 -8.61 -9.93 -7.62
CA THR A 79 -8.17 -8.66 -7.03
C THR A 79 -7.87 -8.74 -5.53
N PRO A 80 -8.70 -9.37 -4.67
CA PRO A 80 -8.39 -9.46 -3.24
C PRO A 80 -7.05 -10.15 -2.94
N ASP A 81 -6.69 -11.19 -3.71
CA ASP A 81 -5.42 -11.90 -3.54
C ASP A 81 -4.24 -11.05 -4.06
N ILE A 82 -4.45 -10.32 -5.15
CA ILE A 82 -3.47 -9.36 -5.68
C ILE A 82 -3.24 -8.22 -4.68
N ILE A 83 -4.29 -7.66 -4.08
CA ILE A 83 -4.15 -6.64 -3.03
C ILE A 83 -3.34 -7.19 -1.86
N ARG A 84 -3.61 -8.44 -1.45
CA ARG A 84 -2.84 -9.08 -0.38
C ARG A 84 -1.36 -9.26 -0.72
N GLU A 85 -1.03 -9.58 -1.98
CA GLU A 85 0.34 -9.75 -2.46
C GLU A 85 1.17 -8.45 -2.36
N PHE A 86 0.57 -7.28 -2.62
CA PHE A 86 1.33 -6.02 -2.76
C PHE A 86 1.06 -4.99 -1.67
N ALA A 87 -0.17 -4.88 -1.18
CA ALA A 87 -0.61 -3.81 -0.29
C ALA A 87 -0.93 -4.27 1.14
N ASP A 88 -1.06 -5.58 1.42
CA ASP A 88 -1.27 -6.14 2.78
C ASP A 88 0.02 -6.77 3.34
N THR A 89 1.18 -6.20 3.03
CA THR A 89 2.47 -6.73 3.46
C THR A 89 2.88 -6.16 4.82
N GLU A 90 3.62 -6.92 5.63
CA GLU A 90 4.15 -6.42 6.90
C GLU A 90 5.00 -5.16 6.74
N ASP A 91 5.65 -5.02 5.58
CA ASP A 91 6.57 -3.91 5.33
C ASP A 91 5.90 -2.55 5.12
N LEU A 92 4.66 -2.55 4.65
CA LEU A 92 3.92 -1.31 4.40
C LEU A 92 3.28 -0.75 5.67
N TRP A 93 2.88 -1.58 6.61
CA TRP A 93 2.06 -1.15 7.75
C TRP A 93 2.88 -1.04 9.03
N TRP A 94 3.10 0.19 9.51
CA TRP A 94 3.86 0.48 10.72
C TRP A 94 3.42 -0.31 11.95
N HIS A 95 2.12 -0.44 12.16
CA HIS A 95 1.57 -1.16 13.32
C HIS A 95 1.89 -2.67 13.34
N ARG A 96 2.46 -3.22 12.25
CA ARG A 96 2.96 -4.60 12.16
C ARG A 96 4.47 -4.71 12.40
N LYS A 97 5.18 -3.58 12.47
CA LYS A 97 6.60 -3.48 12.78
C LYS A 97 6.83 -3.22 14.27
N GLN A 98 8.10 -3.17 14.67
CA GLN A 98 8.44 -2.68 15.99
C GLN A 98 8.02 -1.19 16.12
N PRO A 99 7.39 -0.78 17.23
CA PRO A 99 6.85 0.57 17.39
C PRO A 99 7.87 1.69 17.20
N GLU A 100 9.16 1.43 17.39
CA GLU A 100 10.22 2.43 17.25
C GLU A 100 10.69 2.60 15.80
N ALA A 101 10.24 1.76 14.87
CA ALA A 101 10.64 1.81 13.48
C ALA A 101 9.98 2.99 12.77
N ILE A 102 10.78 3.87 12.17
CA ILE A 102 10.27 4.87 11.22
C ILE A 102 10.04 4.17 9.89
N ILE A 103 8.84 4.32 9.30
CA ILE A 103 8.62 3.97 7.88
C ILE A 103 8.89 5.21 7.04
N PRO A 104 10.06 5.34 6.39
CA PRO A 104 10.28 6.41 5.44
C PRO A 104 9.33 6.26 4.26
N ASN A 105 8.69 7.35 3.86
CA ASN A 105 7.90 7.50 2.63
C ASN A 105 6.78 6.44 2.46
N PHE A 106 5.90 6.28 3.46
CA PHE A 106 4.74 5.38 3.38
C PHE A 106 3.89 5.62 2.12
N SER A 107 3.56 6.87 1.80
CA SER A 107 2.74 7.21 0.63
C SER A 107 3.40 6.81 -0.70
N GLU A 108 4.73 6.93 -0.80
CA GLU A 108 5.49 6.50 -1.99
C GLU A 108 5.48 4.97 -2.13
N SER A 109 5.72 4.27 -1.02
CA SER A 109 5.68 2.81 -0.99
C SER A 109 4.29 2.27 -1.35
N MET A 110 3.24 2.95 -0.88
CA MET A 110 1.86 2.62 -1.22
C MET A 110 1.55 2.90 -2.69
N GLU A 111 2.00 4.02 -3.25
CA GLU A 111 1.84 4.33 -4.68
C GLU A 111 2.48 3.26 -5.57
N ILE A 112 3.70 2.81 -5.22
CA ILE A 112 4.38 1.71 -5.93
C ILE A 112 3.54 0.43 -5.87
N ALA A 113 3.04 0.05 -4.69
CA ALA A 113 2.19 -1.12 -4.52
C ALA A 113 0.92 -1.04 -5.38
N LEU A 114 0.23 0.09 -5.38
CA LEU A 114 -0.98 0.31 -6.18
C LEU A 114 -0.71 0.26 -7.68
N ARG A 115 0.43 0.77 -8.14
CA ARG A 115 0.81 0.71 -9.56
C ARG A 115 1.20 -0.70 -10.01
N LEU A 116 1.75 -1.52 -9.12
CA LEU A 116 1.96 -2.96 -9.36
C LEU A 116 0.63 -3.71 -9.46
N ILE A 117 -0.32 -3.41 -8.57
CA ILE A 117 -1.68 -3.95 -8.61
C ILE A 117 -2.35 -3.56 -9.94
N ALA A 118 -2.34 -2.27 -10.29
CA ALA A 118 -2.89 -1.77 -11.55
C ALA A 118 -2.21 -2.42 -12.77
N GLY A 119 -0.89 -2.64 -12.67
CA GLY A 119 -0.08 -3.32 -13.68
C GLY A 119 -0.54 -4.73 -14.01
N LYS A 120 -1.25 -5.44 -13.12
CA LYS A 120 -1.81 -6.78 -13.40
C LYS A 120 -2.84 -6.78 -14.54
N LEU A 121 -3.34 -5.61 -14.96
CA LEU A 121 -4.16 -5.48 -16.18
C LEU A 121 -3.33 -5.63 -17.47
N ALA A 122 -2.01 -5.36 -17.44
CA ALA A 122 -1.17 -5.35 -18.62
C ALA A 122 -1.23 -6.66 -19.43
N PRO A 123 -1.07 -7.86 -18.82
CA PRO A 123 -1.11 -9.11 -19.57
C PRO A 123 -2.47 -9.37 -20.25
N VAL A 124 -3.56 -8.86 -19.65
CA VAL A 124 -4.90 -8.94 -20.26
C VAL A 124 -4.95 -8.06 -21.51
N LEU A 125 -4.53 -6.81 -21.43
CA LEU A 125 -4.56 -5.89 -22.57
C LEU A 125 -3.57 -6.29 -23.68
N GLU A 126 -2.37 -6.76 -23.33
CA GLU A 126 -1.34 -7.25 -24.26
C GLU A 126 -1.86 -8.43 -25.10
N LYS A 127 -2.57 -9.37 -24.47
CA LYS A 127 -3.14 -10.55 -25.14
C LYS A 127 -4.06 -10.18 -26.31
N PHE A 128 -4.72 -9.02 -26.23
CA PHE A 128 -5.62 -8.53 -27.28
C PHE A 128 -5.02 -7.38 -28.10
N GLY A 129 -3.76 -7.01 -27.84
CA GLY A 129 -3.00 -6.01 -28.61
C GLY A 129 -3.30 -4.56 -28.26
N TYR A 130 -3.99 -4.27 -27.15
CA TYR A 130 -4.33 -2.90 -26.72
C TYR A 130 -3.15 -2.14 -26.08
N ILE A 131 -2.12 -2.88 -25.67
CA ILE A 131 -0.86 -2.32 -25.25
C ILE A 131 0.28 -3.17 -25.81
N THR A 132 1.43 -2.54 -25.95
CA THR A 132 2.63 -3.11 -26.56
C THR A 132 3.45 -3.99 -25.61
N THR A 133 4.31 -4.82 -26.19
CA THR A 133 5.42 -5.48 -25.47
C THR A 133 6.78 -4.85 -25.82
N ASN A 134 6.79 -3.82 -26.68
CA ASN A 134 8.00 -3.10 -27.05
C ASN A 134 8.39 -2.11 -25.95
N PRO A 135 9.56 -2.24 -25.31
CA PRO A 135 9.99 -1.34 -24.24
C PRO A 135 10.16 0.12 -24.64
N GLN A 136 10.24 0.41 -25.95
CA GLN A 136 10.39 1.77 -26.48
C GLN A 136 9.05 2.49 -26.72
N ASP A 137 7.93 1.79 -26.57
CA ASP A 137 6.62 2.34 -26.85
C ASP A 137 5.98 2.89 -25.55
N PRO A 138 5.41 4.11 -25.57
CA PRO A 138 4.82 4.74 -24.38
C PRO A 138 3.69 3.94 -23.70
N SER A 139 3.10 2.97 -24.41
CA SER A 139 2.08 2.06 -23.87
C SER A 139 2.67 0.84 -23.16
N PHE A 140 3.99 0.73 -23.01
CA PHE A 140 4.64 -0.39 -22.34
C PHE A 140 4.49 -0.32 -20.81
N TRP A 141 3.92 -1.37 -20.21
CA TRP A 141 3.53 -1.40 -18.80
C TRP A 141 4.41 -2.35 -18.00
N ARG A 142 5.64 -1.93 -17.72
CA ARG A 142 6.59 -2.68 -16.90
C ARG A 142 7.32 -1.76 -15.94
N GLU A 143 7.80 -2.32 -14.84
CA GLU A 143 8.61 -1.59 -13.87
C GLU A 143 9.88 -1.04 -14.51
N TRP A 144 10.28 0.14 -14.06
CA TRP A 144 11.61 0.66 -14.34
C TRP A 144 12.60 0.15 -13.29
N ASP A 145 13.87 0.10 -13.64
CA ASP A 145 14.93 -0.06 -12.66
C ASP A 145 14.94 1.10 -11.66
N LYS A 146 15.72 0.95 -10.58
CA LYS A 146 15.82 1.96 -9.52
C LYS A 146 16.32 3.34 -10.00
N PHE A 147 16.85 3.43 -11.21
CA PHE A 147 17.34 4.69 -11.80
C PHE A 147 16.35 5.30 -12.78
N GLY A 148 15.24 4.60 -13.11
CA GLY A 148 14.29 5.05 -14.12
C GLY A 148 14.83 4.98 -15.55
N ILE A 149 15.90 4.21 -15.79
CA ILE A 149 16.62 4.23 -17.09
C ILE A 149 16.17 3.09 -17.98
N ASN A 150 16.09 1.87 -17.44
CA ASN A 150 15.75 0.67 -18.21
C ASN A 150 14.65 -0.15 -17.55
N HIS A 151 14.03 -1.03 -18.33
CA HIS A 151 13.22 -2.11 -17.79
C HIS A 151 14.10 -3.34 -17.53
N PRO A 152 14.19 -3.85 -16.28
CA PRO A 152 15.00 -5.03 -16.00
C PRO A 152 14.44 -6.27 -16.72
N PRO A 153 15.26 -7.30 -16.99
CA PRO A 153 14.83 -8.52 -17.69
C PRO A 153 13.64 -9.25 -17.03
N ASN A 154 13.46 -9.07 -15.72
CA ASN A 154 12.39 -9.62 -14.91
C ASN A 154 11.38 -8.55 -14.44
N ALA A 155 11.30 -7.42 -15.15
CA ALA A 155 10.38 -6.34 -14.81
C ALA A 155 8.95 -6.86 -14.68
N ARG A 156 8.31 -6.56 -13.56
CA ARG A 156 6.92 -6.96 -13.33
C ARG A 156 5.98 -6.05 -14.12
N PRO A 157 4.76 -6.50 -14.42
CA PRO A 157 3.71 -5.61 -14.91
C PRO A 157 3.48 -4.44 -13.94
N TYR A 158 3.52 -3.22 -14.48
CA TYR A 158 3.45 -1.99 -13.70
C TYR A 158 2.77 -0.90 -14.51
N TYR A 159 1.79 -0.22 -13.90
CA TYR A 159 1.10 0.89 -14.57
C TYR A 159 2.02 2.12 -14.62
N PRO A 160 2.31 2.70 -15.80
CA PRO A 160 3.35 3.71 -15.96
C PRO A 160 2.93 5.12 -15.50
N HIS A 161 1.66 5.34 -15.20
CA HIS A 161 1.16 6.65 -14.77
C HIS A 161 0.78 6.65 -13.28
N HIS A 162 0.67 7.86 -12.73
CA HIS A 162 0.09 8.05 -11.40
C HIS A 162 -1.35 7.52 -11.37
N LEU A 163 -1.75 6.96 -10.23
CA LEU A 163 -3.13 6.55 -10.00
C LEU A 163 -3.84 7.61 -9.16
N ASP A 164 -4.93 8.15 -9.69
CA ASP A 164 -5.83 8.98 -8.89
C ASP A 164 -6.63 8.08 -7.94
N TRP A 165 -6.25 8.07 -6.67
CA TRP A 165 -6.93 7.27 -5.64
C TRP A 165 -8.36 7.75 -5.41
N SER A 166 -9.24 6.91 -4.84
CA SER A 166 -10.54 7.41 -4.38
C SER A 166 -10.36 8.38 -3.21
N GLU A 167 -11.27 9.34 -3.07
CA GLU A 167 -11.27 10.27 -1.92
C GLU A 167 -11.20 9.51 -0.60
N LYS A 168 -11.95 8.41 -0.49
CA LYS A 168 -11.95 7.56 0.70
C LYS A 168 -10.59 6.92 0.98
N MET A 169 -9.87 6.44 -0.05
CA MET A 169 -8.51 5.92 0.12
C MET A 169 -7.55 7.01 0.62
N GLN A 170 -7.67 8.23 0.06
CA GLN A 170 -6.83 9.37 0.46
C GLN A 170 -7.10 9.78 1.91
N GLU A 171 -8.35 9.79 2.34
CA GLU A 171 -8.75 10.04 3.73
C GLU A 171 -8.16 9.00 4.69
N LEU A 172 -8.33 7.71 4.37
CA LEU A 172 -7.83 6.61 5.20
C LEU A 172 -6.31 6.66 5.37
N ILE A 173 -5.57 6.95 4.28
CA ILE A 173 -4.10 7.05 4.34
C ILE A 173 -3.66 8.27 5.12
N ARG A 174 -4.36 9.40 4.99
CA ARG A 174 -4.07 10.60 5.79
C ARG A 174 -4.27 10.35 7.28
N GLU A 175 -5.40 9.73 7.65
CA GLU A 175 -5.68 9.35 9.03
C GLU A 175 -4.62 8.34 9.56
N TYR A 176 -4.22 7.38 8.73
CA TYR A 176 -3.15 6.44 9.07
C TYR A 176 -1.82 7.14 9.33
N ASP A 177 -1.42 8.08 8.46
CA ASP A 177 -0.17 8.83 8.58
C ASP A 177 -0.15 9.70 9.85
N GLU A 178 -1.29 10.30 10.22
CA GLU A 178 -1.43 11.05 11.46
C GLU A 178 -1.27 10.15 12.70
N LEU A 179 -1.94 8.99 12.72
CA LEU A 179 -1.80 8.01 13.80
C LEU A 179 -0.40 7.41 13.89
N MET A 180 0.27 7.20 12.75
CA MET A 180 1.63 6.71 12.72
C MET A 180 2.59 7.70 13.37
N LYS A 181 2.48 9.00 13.04
CA LYS A 181 3.33 10.05 13.64
C LYS A 181 3.13 10.11 15.15
N ASP A 182 1.88 10.16 15.58
CA ASP A 182 1.51 10.15 17.00
C ASP A 182 2.02 8.87 17.69
N GLY A 183 1.76 7.69 17.12
CA GLY A 183 2.20 6.40 17.67
C GLY A 183 3.72 6.29 17.83
N VAL A 184 4.50 6.80 16.88
CA VAL A 184 5.97 6.83 16.97
C VAL A 184 6.43 7.71 18.13
N GLU A 185 5.84 8.89 18.31
CA GLU A 185 6.18 9.80 19.41
C GLU A 185 5.95 9.12 20.78
N TYR A 186 4.80 8.47 20.95
CA TYR A 186 4.48 7.74 22.18
C TYR A 186 5.36 6.50 22.39
N ALA A 187 5.73 5.78 21.33
CA ALA A 187 6.62 4.64 21.42
C ALA A 187 8.03 5.04 21.90
N VAL A 188 8.58 6.12 21.34
CA VAL A 188 9.88 6.67 21.74
C VAL A 188 9.85 7.15 23.19
N GLU A 189 8.80 7.87 23.59
CA GLU A 189 8.66 8.36 24.96
C GLU A 189 8.49 7.20 25.95
N LEU A 190 7.67 6.20 25.62
CA LEU A 190 7.49 5.01 26.45
C LEU A 190 8.81 4.28 26.70
N LYS A 191 9.63 4.13 25.66
CA LYS A 191 10.97 3.55 25.78
C LYS A 191 11.85 4.37 26.72
N ARG A 192 11.89 5.69 26.55
CA ARG A 192 12.65 6.62 27.40
C ARG A 192 12.23 6.53 28.87
N LEU A 193 10.92 6.48 29.15
CA LEU A 193 10.38 6.36 30.51
C LEU A 193 10.79 5.04 31.15
N LYS A 194 10.66 3.92 30.43
CA LYS A 194 11.06 2.59 30.92
C LYS A 194 12.55 2.50 31.23
N GLU A 195 13.39 3.02 30.34
CA GLU A 195 14.85 3.06 30.54
C GLU A 195 15.22 3.95 31.75
N THR A 196 14.54 5.08 31.92
CA THR A 196 14.79 6.00 33.05
C THR A 196 14.36 5.38 34.37
N GLN A 197 13.18 4.76 34.43
CA GLN A 197 12.70 4.06 35.62
C GLN A 197 13.66 2.93 36.01
N SER A 198 14.08 2.11 35.05
CA SER A 198 15.01 1.00 35.30
C SER A 198 16.36 1.48 35.85
N ARG A 199 16.89 2.61 35.34
CA ARG A 199 18.12 3.22 35.89
C ARG A 199 17.93 3.70 37.34
N MET A 200 16.81 4.36 37.64
CA MET A 200 16.52 4.82 38.99
C MET A 200 16.34 3.67 39.98
N GLU A 201 15.69 2.59 39.57
CA GLU A 201 15.54 1.37 40.39
C GLU A 201 16.91 0.71 40.67
N ALA A 202 17.81 0.68 39.68
CA ALA A 202 19.16 0.17 39.87
C ALA A 202 20.00 1.04 40.84
N GLU A 203 19.90 2.37 40.74
CA GLU A 203 20.56 3.31 41.66
C GLU A 203 20.03 3.17 43.10
N ASP A 204 18.71 3.04 43.27
CA ASP A 204 18.09 2.85 44.58
C ASP A 204 18.48 1.51 45.22
N LEU A 205 18.56 0.42 44.43
CA LEU A 205 19.06 -0.87 44.88
C LEU A 205 20.54 -0.80 45.30
N TRP A 206 21.38 -0.11 44.54
CA TRP A 206 22.79 0.08 44.88
C TRP A 206 22.97 0.86 46.18
N ASN A 207 22.20 1.94 46.38
CA ASN A 207 22.29 2.76 47.59
C ASN A 207 21.76 2.06 48.85
N LYS A 208 20.97 0.99 48.68
CA LYS A 208 20.43 0.17 49.78
C LYS A 208 21.31 -1.04 50.14
N ALA A 209 22.27 -1.41 49.29
CA ALA A 209 23.21 -2.51 49.50
C ALA A 209 24.38 -2.07 50.40
#